data_AF-A0A8T4VML3-F1
#
_entry.id   AF-A0A8T4VML3-F1
#
_cell.length_a   1.000
_cell.length_b   1.000
_cell.length_c   1.000
_cell.angle_alpha   90.00
_cell.angle_beta   90.00
_cell.angle_gamma   90.00
#
_symmetry.space_group_name_H-M   'P 1'
#
loop_
_entity.id
_entity.type
_entity.pdbx_description
1 polymer ?
#
loop_
_entity_poly.entity_id
_entity_poly.type
_entity_poly.pdbx_seq_one_letter_code
_entity_poly.pdbx_strand_id
1 'polypeptide(L)'
;MNTDILHPAKKHDQWNESFYFNWYDQKQQICSFTRIGLTPNTNQKNMFLFFMFPQRKKLGMRKNESLGELPLEENLQLSVDELSFTRKESEKEWHLSYDGTLVNPYQEHNASVPVQFDLDFVGLHPIFNYRDCPLSKVQEKLSQNVASEHLEQYGKITGTLTV
;
A
#
# COMPACT_ATOMS: atom_id res chain seq x y z
N MET A 1 -18.84 2.20 -11.63
CA MET A 1 -18.91 1.71 -10.24
C MET A 1 -17.52 1.94 -9.69
N ASN A 2 -17.40 2.66 -8.58
CA ASN A 2 -16.09 3.01 -8.02
C ASN A 2 -15.42 1.75 -7.43
N THR A 3 -14.14 1.58 -7.68
CA THR A 3 -13.35 0.40 -7.32
C THR A 3 -12.33 0.66 -6.21
N ASP A 4 -12.00 1.91 -5.91
CA ASP A 4 -11.06 2.27 -4.82
C ASP A 4 -11.76 2.44 -3.47
N ILE A 5 -12.65 1.50 -3.16
CA ILE A 5 -13.47 1.43 -1.93
C ILE A 5 -12.98 0.30 -1.02
N LEU A 6 -13.54 0.21 0.20
CA LEU A 6 -13.40 -1.00 1.01
C LEU A 6 -14.49 -2.01 0.66
N HIS A 7 -14.08 -3.25 0.44
CA HIS A 7 -15.00 -4.31 0.09
C HIS A 7 -15.48 -5.06 1.34
N PRO A 8 -16.75 -5.52 1.37
CA PRO A 8 -17.22 -6.40 2.42
C PRO A 8 -16.36 -7.66 2.50
N ALA A 9 -15.91 -7.99 3.72
CA ALA A 9 -15.10 -9.18 3.95
C ALA A 9 -15.84 -10.44 3.48
N LYS A 10 -15.13 -11.30 2.74
CA LYS A 10 -15.66 -12.59 2.27
C LYS A 10 -15.44 -13.67 3.35
N LYS A 11 -16.10 -14.82 3.21
CA LYS A 11 -16.13 -15.90 4.23
C LYS A 11 -14.79 -16.58 4.55
N HIS A 12 -13.72 -16.32 3.79
CA HIS A 12 -12.45 -17.00 3.99
C HIS A 12 -11.77 -16.48 5.28
N ASP A 13 -11.34 -17.36 6.18
CA ASP A 13 -10.80 -16.96 7.50
C ASP A 13 -9.66 -15.93 7.42
N GLN A 14 -8.83 -16.04 6.39
CA GLN A 14 -7.72 -15.12 6.11
C GLN A 14 -8.02 -14.17 4.93
N TRP A 15 -9.28 -13.85 4.68
CA TRP A 15 -9.63 -12.85 3.67
C TRP A 15 -8.92 -11.54 4.00
N ASN A 16 -8.17 -11.03 3.04
CA ASN A 16 -7.36 -9.83 3.19
C ASN A 16 -7.59 -8.91 2.00
N GLU A 17 -7.71 -7.62 2.29
CA GLU A 17 -7.71 -6.54 1.31
C GLU A 17 -6.49 -5.66 1.58
N SER A 18 -5.82 -5.18 0.52
CA SER A 18 -4.57 -4.44 0.65
C SER A 18 -4.46 -3.34 -0.37
N PHE A 19 -3.96 -2.20 0.10
CA PHE A 19 -3.66 -1.02 -0.71
C PHE A 19 -2.14 -0.90 -0.80
N TYR A 20 -1.64 -0.75 -2.03
CA TYR A 20 -0.21 -0.64 -2.30
C TYR A 20 0.09 0.67 -3.01
N PHE A 21 1.13 1.36 -2.54
CA PHE A 21 1.72 2.49 -3.23
C PHE A 21 3.23 2.25 -3.35
N ASN A 22 3.64 1.85 -4.54
CA ASN A 22 5.03 1.57 -4.88
C ASN A 22 5.47 2.59 -5.93
N TRP A 23 6.67 3.14 -5.77
CA TRP A 23 7.15 4.19 -6.66
C TRP A 23 8.67 4.19 -6.76
N TYR A 24 9.15 4.86 -7.81
CA TYR A 24 10.57 5.05 -8.07
C TYR A 24 10.84 6.51 -8.44
N ASP A 25 11.67 7.19 -7.67
CA ASP A 25 12.22 8.50 -8.04
C ASP A 25 13.53 8.26 -8.81
N GLN A 26 13.49 8.50 -10.12
CA GLN A 26 14.64 8.34 -10.99
C GLN A 26 15.78 9.32 -10.67
N LYS A 27 15.47 10.56 -10.26
CA LYS A 27 16.47 11.60 -10.02
C LYS A 27 17.30 11.29 -8.78
N GLN A 28 16.64 10.88 -7.70
CA GLN A 28 17.29 10.51 -6.44
C GLN A 28 17.66 9.02 -6.37
N GLN A 29 17.20 8.22 -7.34
CA GLN A 29 17.35 6.76 -7.40
C GLN A 29 16.79 6.06 -6.15
N ILE A 30 15.63 6.52 -5.68
CA ILE A 30 14.95 5.97 -4.49
C ILE A 30 13.81 5.08 -4.96
N CYS A 31 13.74 3.87 -4.44
CA CYS A 31 12.61 2.97 -4.67
C CYS A 31 11.86 2.76 -3.35
N SER A 32 10.54 2.88 -3.39
CA SER A 32 9.66 2.65 -2.25
C SER A 32 8.68 1.52 -2.51
N PHE A 33 8.47 0.70 -1.49
CA PHE A 33 7.38 -0.26 -1.44
C PHE A 33 6.59 -0.06 -0.15
N THR A 34 5.30 0.20 -0.31
CA THR A 34 4.43 0.52 0.83
C THR A 34 3.10 -0.19 0.70
N ARG A 35 2.60 -0.72 1.82
CA ARG A 35 1.31 -1.41 1.88
C ARG A 35 0.61 -1.17 3.22
N ILE A 36 -0.70 -0.98 3.16
CA ILE A 36 -1.60 -1.24 4.29
C ILE A 36 -2.52 -2.39 3.92
N GLY A 37 -2.62 -3.40 4.79
CA GLY A 37 -3.48 -4.56 4.61
C GLY A 37 -4.46 -4.73 5.77
N LEU A 38 -5.71 -5.04 5.44
CA LEU A 38 -6.80 -5.29 6.37
C LEU A 38 -7.21 -6.76 6.31
N THR A 39 -7.34 -7.40 7.46
CA THR A 39 -7.84 -8.77 7.62
C THR A 39 -9.01 -8.76 8.63
N PRO A 40 -10.21 -8.33 8.23
CA PRO A 40 -11.34 -8.14 9.15
C PRO A 40 -11.78 -9.39 9.90
N ASN A 41 -11.71 -10.55 9.25
CA ASN A 41 -12.14 -11.82 9.85
C ASN A 41 -11.30 -12.24 11.06
N THR A 42 -10.07 -11.72 11.20
CA THR A 42 -9.21 -11.93 12.36
C THR A 42 -8.98 -10.65 13.19
N ASN A 43 -9.73 -9.58 12.92
CA ASN A 43 -9.58 -8.27 13.57
C ASN A 43 -8.14 -7.72 13.49
N GLN A 44 -7.47 -7.89 12.35
CA GLN A 44 -6.08 -7.46 12.18
C GLN A 44 -5.94 -6.45 11.04
N LYS A 45 -5.04 -5.50 11.22
CA LYS A 45 -4.48 -4.69 10.14
C LYS A 45 -2.96 -4.67 10.26
N ASN A 46 -2.28 -4.48 9.15
CA ASN A 46 -0.83 -4.45 9.14
C ASN A 46 -0.30 -3.54 8.06
N MET A 47 0.96 -3.16 8.21
CA MET A 47 1.67 -2.41 7.19
C MET A 47 3.08 -2.93 6.98
N PHE A 48 3.60 -2.61 5.81
CA PHE A 48 5.03 -2.53 5.61
C PHE A 48 5.36 -1.24 4.87
N LEU A 49 6.49 -0.66 5.23
CA LEU A 49 7.09 0.49 4.57
C LEU A 49 8.55 0.16 4.34
N PHE A 50 9.01 0.27 3.10
CA PHE A 50 10.37 -0.07 2.74
C PHE A 50 10.92 0.87 1.68
N PHE A 51 12.15 1.31 1.87
CA PHE A 51 12.90 2.14 0.96
C PHE A 51 14.23 1.49 0.59
N MET A 52 14.59 1.59 -0.68
CA MET A 52 15.94 1.33 -1.17
C MET A 52 16.51 2.65 -1.68
N PHE A 53 17.63 3.06 -1.07
CA PHE A 53 18.40 4.24 -1.43
C PHE A 53 19.66 3.84 -2.21
N PRO A 54 20.34 4.82 -2.83
CA PRO A 54 21.69 4.63 -3.37
C PRO A 54 22.66 4.00 -2.36
N GLN A 55 23.78 3.46 -2.87
CA GLN A 55 24.84 2.83 -2.09
C GLN A 55 24.37 1.67 -1.18
N ARG A 56 23.30 0.96 -1.58
CA ARG A 56 22.75 -0.21 -0.88
C ARG A 56 22.17 0.10 0.51
N LYS A 57 21.92 1.36 0.85
CA LYS A 57 21.17 1.73 2.07
C LYS A 57 19.71 1.30 1.91
N LYS A 58 19.19 0.58 2.89
CA LYS A 58 17.82 0.08 2.93
C LYS A 58 17.22 0.45 4.27
N LEU A 59 16.01 0.96 4.27
CA LEU A 59 15.26 1.27 5.48
C LEU A 59 13.87 0.67 5.38
N GLY A 60 13.35 0.14 6.47
CA GLY A 60 11.95 -0.27 6.49
C GLY A 60 11.51 -0.87 7.80
N MET A 61 10.22 -1.17 7.84
CA MET A 61 9.58 -1.79 8.98
C MET A 61 8.36 -2.59 8.57
N ARG A 62 7.87 -3.38 9.52
CA ARG A 62 6.55 -4.00 9.49
C ARG A 62 5.90 -3.76 10.84
N LYS A 63 4.61 -3.44 10.83
CA LYS A 63 3.79 -3.32 12.04
C LYS A 63 2.47 -4.05 11.85
N ASN A 64 1.95 -4.57 12.95
CA ASN A 64 0.64 -5.19 13.03
C ASN A 64 -0.13 -4.54 14.18
N GLU A 65 -1.42 -4.30 13.97
CA GLU A 65 -2.32 -3.70 14.95
C GLU A 65 -3.68 -4.42 14.89
N SER A 66 -4.51 -4.17 15.92
CA SER A 66 -5.92 -4.54 15.84
C SER A 66 -6.61 -3.65 14.80
N LEU A 67 -7.54 -4.21 14.02
CA LEU A 67 -8.21 -3.49 12.92
C LEU A 67 -8.94 -2.24 13.43
N GLY A 68 -9.68 -2.38 14.54
CA GLY A 68 -10.55 -1.31 15.03
C GLY A 68 -11.78 -1.11 14.16
N GLU A 69 -12.31 0.11 14.13
CA GLU A 69 -13.41 0.48 13.25
C GLU A 69 -12.92 0.66 11.81
N LEU A 70 -13.69 0.14 10.85
CA LEU A 70 -13.41 0.37 9.43
C LEU A 70 -13.79 1.81 9.05
N PRO A 71 -12.97 2.48 8.22
CA PRO A 71 -13.27 3.82 7.77
C PRO A 71 -14.53 3.85 6.90
N LEU A 72 -15.22 4.99 6.92
CA LEU A 72 -16.36 5.25 6.06
C LEU A 72 -15.90 5.48 4.62
N GLU A 73 -16.71 5.03 3.66
CA GLU A 73 -16.38 5.14 2.23
C GLU A 73 -16.15 6.60 1.81
N GLU A 74 -17.00 7.54 2.25
CA GLU A 74 -16.93 8.95 1.88
C GLU A 74 -15.56 9.60 2.20
N ASN A 75 -14.89 9.13 3.25
CA ASN A 75 -13.59 9.62 3.72
C ASN A 75 -12.64 8.45 3.95
N LEU A 76 -12.41 7.65 2.90
CA LEU A 76 -11.55 6.47 3.00
C LEU A 76 -10.12 6.87 3.39
N GLN A 77 -9.80 6.60 4.66
CA GLN A 77 -8.49 6.77 5.24
C GLN A 77 -8.05 5.48 5.92
N LEU A 78 -6.87 4.99 5.57
CA LEU A 78 -6.26 3.79 6.10
C LEU A 78 -5.02 4.18 6.89
N SER A 79 -4.87 3.68 8.11
CA SER A 79 -3.68 3.94 8.90
C SER A 79 -3.26 2.73 9.74
N VAL A 80 -1.94 2.58 9.91
CA VAL A 80 -1.29 1.63 10.81
C VAL A 80 0.00 2.29 11.28
N ASP A 81 0.23 2.38 12.59
CA ASP A 81 1.34 3.17 13.17
C ASP A 81 1.26 4.62 12.63
N GLU A 82 2.39 5.24 12.27
CA GLU A 82 2.42 6.58 11.69
C GLU A 82 2.21 6.61 10.16
N LEU A 83 1.93 5.47 9.51
CA LEU A 83 1.66 5.41 8.07
C LEU A 83 0.17 5.62 7.79
N SER A 84 -0.16 6.54 6.86
CA SER A 84 -1.54 6.81 6.44
C SER A 84 -1.67 6.91 4.93
N PHE A 85 -2.76 6.35 4.39
CA PHE A 85 -3.25 6.56 3.02
C PHE A 85 -4.65 7.18 3.07
N THR A 86 -4.84 8.31 2.41
CA THR A 86 -6.11 9.04 2.39
C THR A 86 -6.55 9.26 0.96
N ARG A 87 -7.71 8.73 0.58
CA ARG A 87 -8.30 8.98 -0.73
C ARG A 87 -8.72 10.45 -0.83
N LYS A 88 -8.28 11.14 -1.88
CA LYS A 88 -8.61 12.55 -2.16
C LYS A 88 -9.67 12.67 -3.26
N GLU A 89 -9.52 11.91 -4.33
CA GLU A 89 -10.48 11.79 -5.43
C GLU A 89 -10.55 10.33 -5.85
N SER A 90 -11.77 9.80 -5.93
CA SER A 90 -12.00 8.41 -6.31
C SER A 90 -11.34 8.03 -7.63
N GLU A 91 -10.64 6.91 -7.63
CA GLU A 91 -9.93 6.29 -8.75
C GLU A 91 -8.86 7.19 -9.37
N LYS A 92 -8.40 8.22 -8.65
CA LYS A 92 -7.49 9.22 -9.24
C LYS A 92 -6.46 9.78 -8.28
N GLU A 93 -6.84 10.23 -7.08
CA GLU A 93 -5.92 10.97 -6.22
C GLU A 93 -5.90 10.42 -4.79
N TRP A 94 -4.69 10.19 -4.28
CA TRP A 94 -4.43 9.69 -2.94
C TRP A 94 -3.30 10.48 -2.29
N HIS A 95 -3.47 10.79 -1.02
CA HIS A 95 -2.46 11.39 -0.17
C HIS A 95 -1.85 10.31 0.72
N LEU A 96 -0.52 10.27 0.80
CA LEU A 96 0.26 9.30 1.55
C LEU A 96 1.16 10.05 2.54
N SER A 97 1.13 9.67 3.80
CA SER A 97 1.99 10.29 4.82
C SER A 97 2.61 9.27 5.77
N TYR A 98 3.79 9.63 6.26
CA TYR A 98 4.49 8.91 7.32
C TYR A 98 5.38 9.90 8.09
N ASP A 99 5.39 9.80 9.41
CA ASP A 99 6.31 10.56 10.28
C ASP A 99 6.73 9.68 11.45
N GLY A 100 7.88 9.04 11.34
CA GLY A 100 8.33 8.06 12.32
C GLY A 100 9.79 7.68 12.17
N THR A 101 10.15 6.47 12.59
CA THR A 101 11.55 6.02 12.49
C THR A 101 11.65 4.66 11.84
N LEU A 102 12.55 4.51 10.86
CA LEU A 102 12.80 3.24 10.19
C LEU A 102 14.15 2.65 10.63
N VAL A 103 14.30 1.34 10.47
CA VAL A 103 15.57 0.65 10.72
C VAL A 103 16.08 0.05 9.41
N ASN A 104 17.37 -0.22 9.32
CA ASN A 104 17.85 -1.11 8.26
C ASN A 104 17.54 -2.57 8.67
N PRO A 105 16.69 -3.31 7.95
CA PRO A 105 16.26 -4.63 8.38
C PRO A 105 17.34 -5.72 8.23
N TYR A 106 18.51 -5.38 7.65
CA TYR A 106 19.59 -6.32 7.37
C TYR A 106 20.81 -6.18 8.30
N GLN A 107 20.74 -5.36 9.36
CA GLN A 107 21.80 -5.31 10.36
C GLN A 107 21.19 -5.41 11.77
N GLU A 108 21.80 -6.25 12.61
CA GLU A 108 21.22 -6.72 13.89
C GLU A 108 21.16 -5.63 14.98
N HIS A 109 21.88 -4.52 14.82
CA HIS A 109 22.00 -3.44 15.81
C HIS A 109 21.92 -2.05 15.16
N ASN A 110 20.85 -1.77 14.43
CA ASN A 110 20.69 -0.48 13.78
C ASN A 110 20.07 0.58 14.67
N ALA A 111 20.69 1.76 14.68
CA ALA A 111 20.04 2.98 15.11
C ALA A 111 18.80 3.20 14.23
N SER A 112 17.70 3.57 14.88
CA SER A 112 16.52 4.05 14.17
C SER A 112 16.86 5.37 13.47
N VAL A 113 16.38 5.52 12.23
CA VAL A 113 16.57 6.70 11.40
C VAL A 113 15.23 7.41 11.31
N PRO A 114 15.13 8.68 11.72
CA PRO A 114 13.90 9.44 11.52
C PRO A 114 13.60 9.58 10.04
N VAL A 115 12.38 9.26 9.63
CA VAL A 115 11.92 9.34 8.26
C VAL A 115 10.54 9.97 8.24
N GLN A 116 10.38 10.95 7.37
CA GLN A 116 9.12 11.62 7.14
C GLN A 116 8.86 11.70 5.64
N PHE A 117 7.64 11.37 5.21
CA PHE A 117 7.17 11.72 3.88
C PHE A 117 5.76 12.27 3.90
N ASP A 118 5.50 13.14 2.93
CA ASP A 118 4.22 13.74 2.62
C ASP A 118 4.14 13.78 1.10
N LEU A 119 3.31 12.90 0.53
CA LEU A 119 3.28 12.60 -0.90
C LEU A 119 1.84 12.57 -1.41
N ASP A 120 1.63 13.08 -2.61
CA ASP A 120 0.41 12.90 -3.38
C ASP A 120 0.68 11.98 -4.57
N PHE A 121 -0.16 10.97 -4.72
CA PHE A 121 -0.26 10.14 -5.91
C PHE A 121 -1.42 10.63 -6.77
N VAL A 122 -1.15 10.82 -8.07
CA VAL A 122 -2.16 11.13 -9.09
C VAL A 122 -2.09 10.08 -10.20
N GLY A 123 -3.18 9.32 -10.35
CA GLY A 123 -3.38 8.36 -11.42
C GLY A 123 -3.38 9.04 -12.78
N LEU A 124 -2.61 8.48 -13.72
CA LEU A 124 -2.50 9.01 -15.08
C LEU A 124 -3.29 8.20 -16.12
N HIS A 125 -3.89 7.09 -15.68
CA HIS A 125 -4.72 6.21 -16.49
C HIS A 125 -5.89 5.65 -15.69
N PRO A 126 -6.95 5.18 -16.36
CA PRO A 126 -8.01 4.42 -15.70
C PRO A 126 -7.47 3.22 -14.93
N ILE A 127 -8.20 2.81 -13.90
CA ILE A 127 -7.88 1.58 -13.17
C ILE A 127 -7.96 0.40 -14.13
N PHE A 128 -6.90 -0.39 -14.13
CA PHE A 128 -6.80 -1.64 -14.85
C PHE A 128 -7.27 -2.78 -13.94
N ASN A 129 -8.24 -3.54 -14.40
CA ASN A 129 -8.71 -4.73 -13.70
C ASN A 129 -8.19 -5.98 -14.40
N TYR A 130 -7.43 -6.81 -13.67
CA TYR A 130 -6.89 -8.05 -14.23
C TYR A 130 -7.96 -9.03 -14.73
N ARG A 131 -9.20 -8.91 -14.26
CA ARG A 131 -10.32 -9.73 -14.77
C ARG A 131 -10.73 -9.37 -16.19
N ASP A 132 -10.38 -8.18 -16.66
CA ASP A 132 -10.66 -7.75 -18.04
C ASP A 132 -9.65 -8.34 -19.03
N CYS A 133 -8.56 -8.94 -18.54
CA CYS A 133 -7.64 -9.69 -19.37
C CYS A 133 -8.31 -10.94 -19.92
N PRO A 134 -8.08 -11.29 -21.20
CA PRO A 134 -8.48 -12.59 -21.72
C PRO A 134 -7.64 -13.70 -21.07
N LEU A 135 -8.16 -14.29 -20.00
CA LEU A 135 -7.53 -15.42 -19.32
C LEU A 135 -7.99 -16.74 -19.96
N SER A 136 -7.05 -17.65 -20.19
CA SER A 136 -7.39 -19.05 -20.41
C SER A 136 -7.97 -19.67 -19.14
N LYS A 137 -8.72 -20.77 -19.27
CA LYS A 137 -9.27 -21.52 -18.12
C LYS A 137 -8.21 -21.93 -17.09
N VAL A 138 -6.97 -22.16 -17.55
CA VAL A 138 -5.83 -22.50 -16.67
C VAL A 138 -5.39 -21.28 -15.88
N GLN A 139 -5.26 -20.12 -16.53
CA GLN A 139 -4.88 -18.87 -15.88
C GLN A 139 -5.95 -18.38 -14.90
N GLU A 140 -7.23 -18.55 -15.22
CA GLU A 140 -8.34 -18.24 -14.33
C GLU A 140 -8.32 -19.12 -13.06
N LYS A 141 -8.07 -20.43 -13.20
CA LYS A 141 -7.94 -21.33 -12.05
C LYS A 141 -6.71 -20.99 -11.19
N LEU A 142 -5.61 -20.57 -11.82
CA LEU A 142 -4.41 -20.14 -11.10
C LEU A 142 -4.64 -18.82 -10.35
N SER A 143 -5.31 -17.83 -10.97
CA SER A 143 -5.56 -16.53 -10.35
C SER A 143 -6.44 -16.63 -9.10
N GLN A 144 -7.44 -17.52 -9.12
CA GLN A 144 -8.31 -17.79 -7.97
C GLN A 144 -7.55 -18.21 -6.70
N ASN A 145 -6.34 -18.77 -6.82
CA ASN A 145 -5.52 -19.19 -5.68
C ASN A 145 -4.54 -18.11 -5.19
N VAL A 146 -4.39 -16.99 -5.91
CA VAL A 146 -3.37 -15.96 -5.61
C VAL A 146 -4.02 -14.67 -5.14
N ALA A 147 -5.03 -14.17 -5.86
CA ALA A 147 -5.78 -12.98 -5.48
C ALA A 147 -7.18 -13.05 -6.08
N SER A 148 -8.21 -12.84 -5.25
CA SER A 148 -9.59 -12.87 -5.76
C SER A 148 -9.88 -11.70 -6.71
N GLU A 149 -9.27 -10.54 -6.45
CA GLU A 149 -9.35 -9.28 -7.20
C GLU A 149 -7.97 -8.64 -7.22
N HIS A 150 -7.60 -8.07 -8.37
CA HIS A 150 -6.33 -7.34 -8.52
C HIS A 150 -6.59 -6.16 -9.46
N LEU A 151 -6.41 -4.97 -8.92
CA LEU A 151 -6.59 -3.70 -9.59
C LEU A 151 -5.25 -2.98 -9.59
N GLU A 152 -4.90 -2.38 -10.72
CA GLU A 152 -3.66 -1.61 -10.86
C GLU A 152 -3.93 -0.27 -11.50
N GLN A 153 -3.16 0.72 -11.09
CA GLN A 153 -3.13 2.03 -11.72
C GLN A 153 -1.70 2.53 -11.65
N TYR A 154 -1.23 3.14 -12.74
CA TYR A 154 0.02 3.88 -12.71
C TYR A 154 -0.26 5.37 -12.69
N GLY A 155 0.67 6.10 -12.09
CA GLY A 155 0.50 7.52 -11.87
C GLY A 155 1.82 8.20 -11.60
N LYS A 156 1.71 9.43 -11.11
CA LYS A 156 2.84 10.25 -10.67
C LYS A 156 2.75 10.43 -9.17
N ILE A 157 3.89 10.31 -8.49
CA ILE A 157 4.05 10.76 -7.10
C ILE A 157 4.79 12.09 -7.07
N THR A 158 4.33 12.99 -6.22
CA THR A 158 4.95 14.28 -5.92
C THR A 158 4.90 14.56 -4.43
N GLY A 159 5.90 15.23 -3.88
CA GLY A 159 5.91 15.63 -2.49
C GLY A 159 7.31 15.65 -1.93
N THR A 160 7.44 15.38 -0.63
CA THR A 160 8.70 15.44 0.11
C THR A 160 8.99 14.14 0.84
N LEU A 161 10.27 13.80 0.92
CA LEU A 161 10.80 12.71 1.73
C LEU A 161 12.07 13.21 2.42
N THR A 162 12.11 13.08 3.75
CA THR A 162 13.24 13.44 4.61
C THR A 162 13.70 12.20 5.36
N VAL A 163 15.02 11.99 5.43
CA VAL A 163 15.69 10.80 5.98
C VAL A 163 16.99 11.20 6.68
#